data_AF-A0A7W7KDQ9-F1
#
_entry.id   AF-A0A7W7KDQ9-F1
#
_cell.length_a   1.000
_cell.length_b   1.000
_cell.length_c   1.000
_cell.angle_alpha   90.00
_cell.angle_beta   90.00
_cell.angle_gamma   90.00
#
_symmetry.space_group_name_H-M   'P 1'
#
loop_
_entity.id
_entity.type
_entity.pdbx_description
1 polymer ?
#
loop_
_entity_poly.entity_id
_entity_poly.type
_entity_poly.pdbx_seq_one_letter_code
_entity_poly.pdbx_strand_id
1 'polypeptide(L)'
;MIARLNALLPAPMAAPESPGLRTARIRIIVGLVLIAGLVAAWGPLYSVVGFPLVALLAGAAGMLAVQVPIYLAVKSSADDAWLTECIEANRAREAANDA
;
A
#
# COMPACT_ATOMS: atom_id res chain seq x y z
N MET A 1 4.90 17.61 -16.65
CA MET A 1 5.36 16.19 -16.64
C MET A 1 4.34 15.28 -15.96
N ILE A 2 3.90 15.59 -14.73
CA ILE A 2 2.87 14.84 -13.97
C ILE A 2 1.56 14.63 -14.76
N ALA A 3 1.09 15.64 -15.48
CA ALA A 3 -0.14 15.55 -16.28
C ALA A 3 -0.08 14.54 -17.44
N ARG A 4 1.09 14.30 -18.04
CA ARG A 4 1.27 13.29 -19.09
C ARG A 4 1.31 11.87 -18.52
N LEU A 5 1.82 11.70 -17.29
CA LEU A 5 1.81 10.41 -16.59
C LEU A 5 0.38 9.99 -16.25
N ASN A 6 -0.48 10.93 -15.82
CA ASN A 6 -1.89 10.65 -15.55
C ASN A 6 -2.69 10.22 -16.79
N ALA A 7 -2.33 10.70 -17.99
CA ALA A 7 -3.00 10.32 -19.24
C ALA A 7 -2.55 8.95 -19.78
N LEU A 8 -1.39 8.44 -19.34
CA LEU A 8 -0.83 7.14 -19.74
C LEU A 8 -1.17 6.02 -18.76
N LEU A 9 -1.71 6.35 -17.58
CA LEU A 9 -2.23 5.38 -16.61
C LEU A 9 -3.68 5.05 -17.01
N PRO A 10 -4.00 3.80 -17.43
CA PRO A 10 -5.30 3.46 -18.03
C PRO A 10 -6.52 3.52 -17.09
N ALA A 11 -6.34 3.98 -15.86
CA ALA A 11 -7.40 4.21 -14.91
C ALA A 11 -6.96 5.34 -13.98
N PRO A 12 -7.87 6.24 -13.54
CA PRO A 12 -7.61 7.05 -12.35
C PRO A 12 -7.13 6.09 -11.26
N MET A 13 -5.90 6.31 -10.79
CA MET A 13 -5.31 5.46 -9.77
C MET A 13 -6.27 5.39 -8.58
N ALA A 14 -6.59 4.14 -8.20
CA ALA A 14 -7.24 3.67 -6.97
C ALA A 14 -7.61 4.80 -5.99
N ALA A 15 -8.89 4.87 -5.62
CA ALA A 15 -9.54 5.83 -4.70
C ALA A 15 -8.58 6.72 -3.89
N PRO A 16 -8.76 8.06 -3.86
CA PRO A 16 -7.91 8.99 -3.12
C PRO A 16 -7.57 8.44 -1.74
N GLU A 17 -6.28 8.13 -1.52
CA GLU A 17 -5.87 7.46 -0.29
C GLU A 17 -6.13 8.36 0.92
N SER A 18 -6.89 7.84 1.88
CA SER A 18 -7.06 8.50 3.15
C SER A 18 -5.70 8.66 3.86
N PRO A 19 -5.51 9.71 4.70
CA PRO A 19 -4.26 9.90 5.43
C PRO A 19 -3.86 8.67 6.29
N GLY A 20 -4.86 7.94 6.80
CA GLY A 20 -4.66 6.68 7.52
C GLY A 20 -4.07 5.57 6.64
N LEU A 21 -4.63 5.34 5.45
CA LEU A 21 -4.12 4.35 4.49
C LEU A 21 -2.72 4.71 4.00
N ARG A 22 -2.46 5.98 3.73
CA ARG A 22 -1.12 6.46 3.34
C ARG A 22 -0.09 6.18 4.44
N THR A 23 -0.44 6.44 5.70
CA THR A 23 0.45 6.16 6.84
C THR A 23 0.71 4.66 6.98
N ALA A 24 -0.32 3.81 6.83
CA ALA A 24 -0.18 2.37 6.86
C ALA A 24 0.75 1.86 5.74
N ARG A 25 0.61 2.40 4.52
CA ARG A 25 1.51 2.07 3.40
C ARG A 25 2.96 2.44 3.71
N ILE A 26 3.20 3.64 4.26
CA ILE A 26 4.54 4.07 4.66
C ILE A 26 5.14 3.13 5.71
N ARG A 27 4.37 2.70 6.71
CA ARG A 27 4.85 1.73 7.72
C ARG A 27 5.26 0.41 7.09
N ILE A 28 4.47 -0.09 6.13
CA ILE A 28 4.80 -1.32 5.40
C ILE A 28 6.11 -1.14 4.61
N ILE A 29 6.26 -0.03 3.89
CA ILE A 29 7.49 0.28 3.13
C ILE A 29 8.70 0.33 4.07
N VAL A 30 8.59 1.05 5.18
CA VAL A 30 9.68 1.16 6.18
C VAL A 30 10.02 -0.20 6.76
N GLY A 31 9.03 -1.04 7.08
CA GLY A 31 9.25 -2.40 7.57
C GLY A 31 9.97 -3.28 6.55
N LEU A 32 9.59 -3.20 5.27
CA LEU A 32 10.27 -3.91 4.18
C LEU A 32 11.71 -3.45 3.98
N VAL A 33 11.95 -2.14 4.01
CA VAL A 33 13.31 -1.57 3.93
C VAL A 33 14.17 -2.03 5.11
N LEU A 34 13.60 -2.07 6.31
CA LEU A 34 14.29 -2.56 7.50
C LEU A 34 14.67 -4.04 7.35
N ILE A 35 13.74 -4.89 6.91
CA ILE A 35 14.04 -6.31 6.65
C ILE A 35 15.12 -6.45 5.58
N ALA A 36 15.00 -5.72 4.46
CA ALA A 36 15.98 -5.74 3.39
C ALA A 36 17.38 -5.35 3.89
N GLY A 37 17.48 -4.31 4.73
CA GLY A 37 18.73 -3.89 5.36
C GLY A 37 19.30 -4.93 6.31
N LEU A 38 18.47 -5.53 7.16
CA LEU A 38 18.87 -6.60 8.09
C LEU A 38 19.43 -7.80 7.34
N VAL A 39 18.75 -8.23 6.26
CA VAL A 39 19.18 -9.37 5.45
C VAL A 39 20.45 -9.05 4.67
N ALA A 40 20.54 -7.86 4.05
CA ALA A 40 21.72 -7.45 3.28
C ALA A 40 22.99 -7.37 4.14
N ALA A 41 22.86 -6.94 5.40
CA ALA A 41 23.98 -6.80 6.34
C ALA A 41 24.02 -7.91 7.41
N TRP A 42 23.37 -9.06 7.17
CA TRP A 42 23.13 -10.08 8.19
C TRP A 42 24.41 -10.59 8.87
N GLY A 43 25.41 -11.00 8.08
CA GLY A 43 26.68 -11.52 8.60
C GLY A 43 27.38 -10.59 9.59
N PRO A 44 27.72 -9.34 9.19
CA PRO A 44 28.38 -8.39 10.09
C PRO A 44 27.48 -7.91 11.24
N LEU A 45 26.16 -7.81 11.06
CA LEU A 45 25.25 -7.46 12.15
C LEU A 45 25.15 -8.59 13.18
N TYR A 46 25.06 -9.84 12.72
CA TYR A 46 24.89 -10.99 13.59
C TYR A 46 26.16 -11.29 14.38
N SER A 47 27.35 -11.04 13.83
CA SER A 47 28.62 -11.21 14.56
C SER A 47 28.79 -10.22 15.72
N VAL A 48 28.15 -9.05 15.65
CA VAL A 48 28.21 -8.02 16.69
C VAL A 48 27.05 -8.13 17.68
N VAL A 49 25.82 -8.31 17.17
CA VAL A 49 24.59 -8.28 17.97
C VAL A 49 24.17 -9.67 18.46
N GLY A 50 24.39 -10.71 17.65
CA GLY A 50 23.99 -12.08 17.96
C GLY A 50 22.48 -12.33 17.89
N PHE A 51 22.00 -13.23 18.76
CA PHE A 51 20.61 -13.73 18.77
C PHE A 51 19.51 -12.65 18.79
N PRO A 52 19.63 -11.50 19.48
CA PRO A 52 18.63 -10.43 19.43
C PRO A 52 18.28 -9.95 18.01
N LEU A 53 19.21 -10.06 17.06
CA LEU A 53 18.97 -9.71 15.66
C LEU A 53 17.90 -10.61 15.01
N VAL A 54 17.84 -11.88 15.42
CA VAL A 54 16.83 -12.84 14.95
C VAL A 54 15.45 -12.46 15.47
N ALA A 55 15.36 -12.06 16.74
CA ALA A 55 14.10 -11.58 17.32
C ALA A 55 13.61 -10.31 16.63
N LEU A 56 14.51 -9.39 16.29
CA LEU A 56 14.19 -8.18 15.54
C LEU A 56 13.65 -8.51 14.14
N LEU A 57 14.31 -9.42 13.41
CA LEU A 57 13.87 -9.85 12.08
C LEU A 57 12.49 -10.52 12.16
N ALA A 58 12.30 -11.44 13.12
CA ALA A 58 11.02 -12.11 13.34
C ALA A 58 9.90 -11.14 13.72
N GLY A 59 10.19 -10.14 14.57
CA GLY A 59 9.25 -9.09 14.93
C GLY A 59 8.86 -8.21 13.74
N ALA A 60 9.82 -7.81 12.91
CA ALA A 60 9.56 -7.04 11.70
C ALA A 60 8.71 -7.85 10.69
N ALA A 61 9.05 -9.12 10.48
CA ALA A 61 8.27 -10.02 9.63
C ALA A 61 6.85 -10.26 10.16
N GLY A 62 6.70 -10.50 11.46
CA GLY A 62 5.40 -10.68 12.11
C GLY A 62 4.54 -9.42 12.05
N MET A 63 5.13 -8.25 12.25
CA MET A 63 4.44 -6.96 12.09
C MET A 63 3.91 -6.79 10.66
N LEU A 64 4.72 -7.11 9.63
CA LEU A 64 4.25 -7.07 8.24
C LEU A 64 3.18 -8.10 7.94
N ALA A 65 3.31 -9.32 8.47
CA ALA A 65 2.34 -10.40 8.29
C ALA A 65 0.94 -10.00 8.79
N VAL A 66 0.84 -9.13 9.79
CA VAL A 66 -0.43 -8.58 10.27
C VAL A 66 -0.81 -7.28 9.54
N GLN A 67 0.12 -6.36 9.37
CA GLN A 67 -0.16 -5.02 8.86
C GLN A 67 -0.55 -5.02 7.36
N VAL A 68 0.08 -5.89 6.56
CA VAL A 68 -0.18 -6.02 5.11
C VAL A 68 -1.61 -6.47 4.82
N PRO A 69 -2.12 -7.60 5.36
CA PRO A 69 -3.49 -8.03 5.05
C PRO A 69 -4.54 -7.03 5.53
N ILE A 70 -4.34 -6.38 6.69
CA ILE A 70 -5.23 -5.31 7.16
C ILE A 70 -5.24 -4.14 6.17
N TYR A 71 -4.06 -3.69 5.73
CA TYR A 71 -3.96 -2.62 4.73
C TYR A 71 -4.66 -3.00 3.43
N LEU A 72 -4.45 -4.22 2.92
CA LEU A 72 -5.07 -4.69 1.69
C LEU A 72 -6.61 -4.75 1.80
N ALA A 73 -7.15 -5.24 2.92
CA ALA A 73 -8.59 -5.32 3.13
C ALA A 73 -9.26 -3.92 3.20
N VAL A 74 -8.61 -2.97 3.89
CA VAL A 74 -9.12 -1.59 3.96
C VAL A 74 -8.94 -0.85 2.63
N LYS A 75 -7.86 -1.17 1.89
CA LYS A 75 -7.63 -0.58 0.57
C LYS A 75 -8.64 -1.11 -0.45
N SER A 76 -8.94 -2.42 -0.44
CA SER A 76 -9.93 -3.00 -1.36
C SER A 76 -11.32 -2.43 -1.14
N SER A 77 -11.75 -2.25 0.12
CA SER A 77 -13.08 -1.67 0.39
C SER A 77 -13.19 -0.21 -0.06
N ALA A 78 -12.10 0.57 0.08
CA ALA A 78 -12.05 1.94 -0.42
C ALA A 78 -12.09 2.00 -1.96
N ASP A 79 -11.41 1.06 -2.62
CA ASP A 79 -11.38 0.99 -4.08
C ASP A 79 -12.75 0.55 -4.65
N ASP A 80 -13.43 -0.40 -4.01
CA ASP A 80 -14.78 -0.83 -4.40
C ASP A 80 -15.83 0.28 -4.27
N ALA A 81 -15.77 1.06 -3.18
CA ALA A 81 -16.66 2.19 -2.96
C ALA A 81 -16.50 3.25 -4.06
N TRP A 82 -15.26 3.63 -4.35
CA TRP A 82 -14.94 4.61 -5.38
C TRP A 82 -15.36 4.15 -6.79
N LEU A 83 -15.18 2.86 -7.09
CA LEU A 83 -15.58 2.28 -8.38
C LEU A 83 -17.11 2.31 -8.55
N THR A 84 -17.85 2.02 -7.47
CA THR A 84 -19.31 2.10 -7.43
C THR A 84 -19.79 3.53 -7.75
N GLU A 85 -19.23 4.54 -7.07
CA GLU A 85 -19.55 5.95 -7.30
C GLU A 85 -19.27 6.38 -8.76
N CYS A 86 -18.16 5.93 -9.34
CA CYS A 86 -17.80 6.25 -10.72
C CYS A 86 -18.79 5.64 -11.74
N ILE A 87 -19.23 4.40 -11.51
CA ILE A 87 -20.20 3.73 -12.37
C ILE A 87 -21.55 4.47 -12.32
N GLU A 88 -22.01 4.86 -11.13
CA GLU A 88 -23.25 5.61 -10.97
C GLU A 88 -23.19 6.98 -11.65
N ALA A 89 -22.09 7.71 -11.47
CA ALA A 89 -21.87 8.99 -12.13
C ALA A 89 -21.83 8.87 -13.66
N ASN A 90 -21.26 7.79 -14.20
CA ASN A 90 -21.22 7.57 -15.64
C ASN A 90 -22.62 7.23 -16.20
N ARG A 91 -23.38 6.35 -15.52
CA ARG A 91 -24.77 6.04 -15.91
C ARG A 91 -25.67 7.28 -15.91
N ALA A 92 -25.51 8.17 -14.93
CA ALA A 92 -26.27 9.42 -14.86
C ALA A 92 -25.94 10.37 -16.04
N ARG A 93 -24.69 10.38 -16.49
CA ARG A 93 -24.27 11.15 -17.67
C ARG A 93 -24.83 10.59 -18.97
N GLU A 94 -24.85 9.26 -19.12
CA GLU A 94 -25.45 8.59 -20.27
C GLU A 94 -26.96 8.91 -20.34
N ALA A 95 -27.68 8.75 -19.23
CA ALA A 95 -29.10 9.08 -19.15
C ALA A 95 -29.42 10.55 -19.45
N ALA A 96 -28.51 11.48 -19.13
CA ALA A 96 -28.66 12.91 -19.43
C ALA A 96 -28.32 13.26 -20.89
N ASN A 97 -27.49 12.46 -21.57
CA ASN A 97 -27.19 12.63 -22.99
C ASN A 97 -28.28 12.02 -23.89
N ASP A 98 -28.99 11.01 -23.39
CA ASP A 98 -30.09 10.34 -24.10
C ASP A 98 -31.45 11.05 -23.96
N ALA A 99 -31.53 12.11 -23.13
CA ALA A 99 -32.72 12.92 -22.87
C ALA A 99 -32.71 14.24 -23.66
#